data_AF-A0A2Z4EH45-F1
#
_entry.id   AF-A0A2Z4EH45-F1
#
_cell.length_a   1.000
_cell.length_b   1.000
_cell.length_c   1.000
_cell.angle_alpha   90.00
_cell.angle_beta   90.00
_cell.angle_gamma   90.00
#
_symmetry.space_group_name_H-M   'P 1'
#
loop_
_entity.id
_entity.type
_entity.pdbx_description
1 polymer ?
#
loop_
_entity_poly.entity_id
_entity_poly.type
_entity_poly.pdbx_seq_one_letter_code
_entity_poly.pdbx_strand_id
1 'polypeptide(L)'
;MGSSSKNTEQAQECCYLEWMSLQSQRIPELKQLLAQRRSHGDEDNDNKLRELTGKIIGDFKNYAAKRADLAHRCSSNYYAPTWNSPLENALIWMGGCRPSSIFRLVYALCGSQTEIRVTQFLRNIDGYESS
;
A
#
# COMPACT_ATOMS: atom_id res chain seq x y z
N MET A 1 3.70 12.08 21.21
CA MET A 1 3.70 11.51 19.83
C MET A 1 2.88 10.21 19.69
N GLY A 2 2.69 9.39 20.74
CA GLY A 2 1.99 8.09 20.62
C GLY A 2 0.46 8.12 20.41
N SER A 3 -0.23 9.25 20.61
CA SER A 3 -1.69 9.32 20.39
C SER A 3 -2.08 9.57 18.93
N SER A 4 -1.22 10.23 18.15
CA SER A 4 -1.51 10.53 16.73
C SER A 4 -1.38 9.29 15.85
N SER A 5 -0.37 8.44 16.09
CA SER A 5 -0.16 7.20 15.32
C SER A 5 -1.24 6.14 15.56
N LYS A 6 -1.77 6.05 16.79
CA LYS A 6 -2.88 5.13 17.11
C LYS A 6 -4.16 5.53 16.37
N ASN A 7 -4.45 6.82 16.29
CA ASN A 7 -5.61 7.33 15.57
C ASN A 7 -5.51 7.07 14.05
N THR A 8 -4.30 7.12 13.48
CA THR A 8 -4.10 6.82 12.07
C THR A 8 -4.21 5.33 11.74
N GLU A 9 -3.70 4.45 12.60
CA GLU A 9 -3.84 2.99 12.41
C GLU A 9 -5.31 2.56 12.46
N GLN A 10 -6.07 3.09 13.43
CA GLN A 10 -7.52 2.85 13.51
C GLN A 10 -8.25 3.32 12.25
N ALA A 11 -7.93 4.50 11.73
CA ALA A 11 -8.55 5.01 10.51
C ALA A 11 -8.25 4.12 9.28
N GLN A 12 -7.05 3.55 9.22
CA GLN A 12 -6.65 2.62 8.16
C GLN A 12 -7.38 1.29 8.26
N GLU A 13 -7.47 0.73 9.47
CA GLU A 13 -8.21 -0.49 9.75
C GLU A 13 -9.71 -0.32 9.42
N CYS A 14 -10.34 0.77 9.86
CA CYS A 14 -11.73 1.06 9.52
C CYS A 14 -11.95 1.17 8.01
N CYS A 15 -11.05 1.86 7.29
CA CYS A 15 -11.12 1.97 5.84
C CYS A 15 -11.02 0.61 5.14
N TYR A 16 -10.18 -0.30 5.66
CA TYR A 16 -10.03 -1.65 5.12
C TYR A 16 -11.29 -2.50 5.38
N LEU A 17 -11.79 -2.50 6.61
CA LEU A 17 -12.99 -3.26 7.00
C LEU A 17 -14.23 -2.80 6.23
N GLU A 18 -14.38 -1.49 6.00
CA GLU A 18 -15.44 -0.93 5.15
C GLU A 18 -15.37 -1.53 3.74
N TRP A 19 -14.19 -1.52 3.11
CA TRP A 19 -14.01 -2.10 1.77
C TRP A 19 -14.25 -3.61 1.73
N MET A 20 -13.77 -4.36 2.73
CA MET A 20 -14.00 -5.80 2.83
C MET A 20 -15.48 -6.14 2.96
N SER A 21 -16.25 -5.33 3.70
CA SER A 21 -17.70 -5.50 3.81
C SER A 21 -18.40 -5.32 2.47
N LEU A 22 -18.00 -4.32 1.67
CA LEU A 22 -18.53 -4.10 0.33
C LEU A 22 -18.18 -5.27 -0.60
N GLN A 23 -16.93 -5.74 -0.59
CA GLN A 23 -16.51 -6.89 -1.39
C GLN A 23 -17.31 -8.16 -1.04
N SER A 24 -17.54 -8.41 0.26
CA SER A 24 -18.32 -9.55 0.74
C SER A 24 -19.76 -9.54 0.22
N GLN A 25 -20.37 -8.36 0.05
CA GLN A 25 -21.71 -8.20 -0.53
C GLN A 25 -21.72 -8.34 -2.06
N ARG A 26 -20.70 -7.80 -2.74
CA ARG A 26 -20.63 -7.78 -4.21
C ARG A 26 -20.31 -9.13 -4.83
N ILE A 27 -19.48 -9.96 -4.18
CA ILE A 27 -19.05 -11.26 -4.72
C ILE A 27 -20.24 -12.21 -4.95
N PRO A 28 -21.17 -12.40 -4.00
CA PRO A 28 -22.38 -13.19 -4.23
C PRO A 28 -23.24 -12.67 -5.37
N GLU A 29 -23.49 -11.35 -5.43
CA GLU A 29 -24.24 -10.71 -6.52
C GLU A 29 -23.62 -11.02 -7.88
N LEU A 30 -22.30 -10.90 -7.99
CA LEU A 30 -21.56 -11.18 -9.21
C LEU A 30 -21.66 -12.66 -9.61
N LYS A 31 -21.49 -13.58 -8.65
CA LYS A 31 -21.63 -15.02 -8.89
C LYS A 31 -23.03 -15.38 -9.35
N GLN A 32 -24.05 -14.78 -8.75
CA GLN A 32 -25.45 -15.02 -9.10
C GLN A 32 -25.76 -14.54 -10.52
N LEU A 33 -25.38 -13.31 -10.88
CA LEU A 33 -25.60 -12.80 -12.24
C LEU A 33 -24.82 -13.61 -13.30
N LEU A 34 -23.60 -14.05 -12.98
CA LEU A 34 -22.82 -14.91 -13.87
C LEU A 34 -23.48 -16.29 -14.06
N ALA A 35 -24.07 -16.86 -13.02
CA ALA A 35 -24.82 -18.11 -13.12
C ALA A 35 -26.09 -17.93 -13.98
N GLN A 36 -26.83 -16.86 -13.75
CA GLN A 36 -28.05 -16.53 -14.51
C GLN A 36 -27.75 -16.32 -16.01
N ARG A 37 -26.67 -15.61 -16.32
CA ARG A 37 -26.19 -15.40 -17.69
C ARG A 37 -25.89 -16.71 -18.42
N ARG A 38 -25.32 -17.71 -17.72
CA ARG A 38 -25.03 -19.03 -18.30
C ARG A 38 -26.29 -19.84 -18.60
N SER A 39 -27.34 -19.68 -17.80
CA SER A 39 -28.62 -20.36 -18.00
C SER A 39 -29.55 -19.66 -19.01
N HIS A 40 -29.49 -18.33 -19.11
CA HIS A 40 -30.32 -17.52 -19.99
C HIS A 40 -29.44 -16.42 -20.63
N GLY A 41 -29.19 -16.55 -21.93
CA GLY A 41 -28.54 -15.51 -22.73
C GLY A 41 -29.53 -14.38 -23.01
N ASP A 42 -29.62 -13.43 -22.10
CA ASP A 42 -30.50 -12.26 -22.18
C ASP A 42 -29.68 -10.97 -22.07
N GLU A 43 -29.94 -10.00 -22.96
CA GLU A 43 -29.22 -8.72 -23.03
C GLU A 43 -29.39 -7.89 -21.74
N ASP A 44 -30.50 -8.07 -21.04
CA ASP A 44 -30.76 -7.41 -19.74
C ASP A 44 -29.77 -7.86 -18.66
N ASN A 45 -29.40 -9.15 -18.64
CA ASN A 45 -28.41 -9.68 -17.70
C ASN A 45 -27.00 -9.14 -17.97
N ASP A 46 -26.65 -8.90 -19.25
CA ASP A 46 -25.36 -8.34 -19.63
C ASP A 46 -25.23 -6.87 -19.22
N ASN A 47 -26.32 -6.11 -19.32
CA ASN A 47 -26.38 -4.73 -18.82
C ASN A 47 -26.23 -4.67 -17.29
N LYS A 48 -26.96 -5.51 -16.54
CA LYS A 48 -26.84 -5.61 -15.08
C LYS A 48 -25.43 -6.03 -14.65
N LEU A 49 -24.82 -6.99 -15.35
CA LEU A 49 -23.46 -7.44 -15.07
C LEU A 49 -22.44 -6.33 -15.30
N ARG A 50 -22.60 -5.55 -16.38
CA ARG A 50 -21.75 -4.39 -16.66
C ARG A 50 -21.89 -3.30 -15.60
N GLU A 51 -23.11 -3.01 -15.16
CA GLU A 51 -23.38 -2.05 -14.08
C GLU A 51 -22.74 -2.51 -12.76
N LEU A 52 -22.93 -3.78 -12.38
CA LEU A 52 -22.34 -4.33 -11.15
C LEU A 52 -20.81 -4.31 -11.20
N THR A 53 -20.22 -4.67 -12.35
CA THR A 53 -18.77 -4.60 -12.55
C THR A 53 -18.28 -3.16 -12.42
N GLY A 54 -19.01 -2.19 -12.97
CA GLY A 54 -18.73 -0.76 -12.81
C GLY A 54 -18.76 -0.32 -11.34
N LYS A 55 -19.75 -0.79 -10.57
CA LYS A 55 -19.84 -0.54 -9.11
C LYS A 55 -18.65 -1.14 -8.37
N ILE A 56 -18.29 -2.40 -8.62
CA ILE A 56 -17.15 -3.07 -7.98
C ILE A 56 -15.84 -2.33 -8.26
N ILE A 57 -15.62 -1.91 -9.52
CA ILE A 57 -14.44 -1.12 -9.89
C ILE A 57 -14.47 0.25 -9.20
N GLY A 58 -15.63 0.89 -9.11
CA GLY A 58 -15.83 2.14 -8.38
C GLY A 58 -15.49 2.01 -6.89
N ASP A 59 -16.02 0.98 -6.23
CA ASP A 59 -15.76 0.67 -4.83
C ASP A 59 -14.24 0.46 -4.58
N PHE A 60 -13.56 -0.26 -5.48
CA PHE A 60 -12.11 -0.43 -5.43
C PHE A 60 -11.35 0.89 -5.64
N LYS A 61 -11.73 1.72 -6.61
CA LYS A 61 -11.10 3.02 -6.85
C LYS A 61 -11.25 3.95 -5.65
N ASN A 62 -12.44 3.99 -5.04
CA ASN A 62 -12.71 4.77 -3.84
C ASN A 62 -11.85 4.29 -2.67
N TYR A 63 -11.77 2.98 -2.45
CA TYR A 63 -10.89 2.41 -1.44
C TYR A 63 -9.43 2.77 -1.72
N ALA A 64 -8.93 2.57 -2.94
CA ALA A 64 -7.55 2.89 -3.31
C ALA A 64 -7.21 4.38 -3.11
N ALA A 65 -8.14 5.30 -3.39
CA ALA A 65 -7.97 6.74 -3.17
C ALA A 65 -7.90 7.08 -1.67
N LYS A 66 -8.86 6.59 -0.86
CA LYS A 66 -8.82 6.74 0.61
C LYS A 66 -7.51 6.18 1.18
N ARG A 67 -7.09 5.03 0.66
CA ARG A 67 -5.85 4.35 1.04
C ARG A 67 -4.61 5.18 0.72
N ALA A 68 -4.55 5.81 -0.46
CA ALA A 68 -3.44 6.68 -0.85
C ALA A 68 -3.35 7.95 0.01
N ASP A 69 -4.48 8.58 0.33
CA ASP A 69 -4.52 9.75 1.23
C ASP A 69 -4.01 9.40 2.64
N LEU A 70 -4.42 8.25 3.18
CA LEU A 70 -3.94 7.77 4.47
C LEU A 70 -2.46 7.37 4.45
N ALA A 71 -1.95 6.83 3.33
CA ALA A 71 -0.55 6.48 3.15
C ALA A 71 0.36 7.73 3.08
N HIS A 72 -0.11 8.84 2.52
CA HIS A 72 0.66 10.09 2.50
C HIS A 72 0.92 10.62 3.93
N ARG A 73 0.05 10.29 4.88
CA ARG A 73 0.17 10.67 6.30
C ARG A 73 1.03 9.71 7.12
N CYS A 74 1.40 8.53 6.60
CA CYS A 74 2.09 7.46 7.34
C CYS A 74 3.06 6.67 6.44
N SER A 75 4.37 6.88 6.59
CA SER A 75 5.37 6.44 5.61
C SER A 75 5.88 4.99 5.73
N SER A 76 5.61 4.25 6.82
CA SER A 76 6.15 2.87 6.99
C SER A 76 5.10 1.79 7.25
N ASN A 77 4.14 2.01 8.16
CA ASN A 77 3.20 0.95 8.61
C ASN A 77 2.20 0.53 7.52
N TYR A 78 2.12 1.28 6.42
CA TYR A 78 1.19 1.02 5.34
C TYR A 78 1.58 -0.15 4.43
N TYR A 79 2.86 -0.53 4.41
CA TYR A 79 3.33 -1.60 3.53
C TYR A 79 3.21 -3.00 4.15
N ALA A 80 3.00 -3.09 5.46
CA ALA A 80 2.73 -4.34 6.16
C ALA A 80 1.87 -4.10 7.42
N PRO A 81 0.61 -3.65 7.24
CA PRO A 81 -0.29 -3.48 8.38
C PRO A 81 -0.54 -4.80 9.10
N THR A 82 -0.75 -4.72 10.41
CA THR A 82 -0.89 -5.88 11.30
C THR A 82 -2.22 -6.63 11.12
N TRP A 83 -3.24 -5.97 10.57
CA TRP A 83 -4.56 -6.55 10.31
C TRP A 83 -4.66 -7.29 8.97
N ASN A 84 -3.63 -7.23 8.12
CA ASN A 84 -3.58 -7.97 6.87
C ASN A 84 -2.99 -9.37 7.06
N SER A 85 -3.40 -10.31 6.21
CA SER A 85 -2.74 -11.60 6.12
C SER A 85 -1.31 -11.48 5.57
N PRO A 86 -0.43 -12.46 5.85
CA PRO A 86 0.93 -12.49 5.29
C PRO A 86 0.95 -12.41 3.74
N LEU A 87 -0.04 -13.03 3.08
CA LEU A 87 -0.17 -13.01 1.62
C LEU A 87 -0.53 -11.61 1.11
N GLU A 88 -1.51 -10.94 1.73
CA GLU A 88 -1.90 -9.58 1.36
C GLU A 88 -0.75 -8.60 1.56
N ASN A 89 -0.01 -8.75 2.66
CA ASN A 89 1.21 -7.98 2.91
C ASN A 89 2.28 -8.26 1.84
N ALA A 90 2.52 -9.53 1.49
CA ALA A 90 3.46 -9.87 0.42
C ALA A 90 3.05 -9.29 -0.94
N LEU A 91 1.75 -9.25 -1.26
CA LEU A 91 1.23 -8.65 -2.49
C LEU A 91 1.38 -7.13 -2.49
N ILE A 92 1.17 -6.46 -1.36
CA ILE A 92 1.44 -5.02 -1.21
C ILE A 92 2.94 -4.73 -1.38
N TRP A 93 3.80 -5.60 -0.84
CA TRP A 93 5.25 -5.53 -1.05
C TRP A 93 5.61 -5.68 -2.52
N MET A 94 5.10 -6.70 -3.22
CA MET A 94 5.40 -6.93 -4.64
C MET A 94 4.81 -5.84 -5.56
N GLY A 95 3.65 -5.27 -5.19
CA GLY A 95 2.89 -4.35 -6.02
C GLY A 95 3.13 -2.85 -5.78
N GLY A 96 3.88 -2.44 -4.75
CA GLY A 96 3.94 -1.02 -4.39
C GLY A 96 5.16 -0.51 -3.63
N CYS A 97 5.93 -1.37 -2.96
CA CYS A 97 7.20 -1.00 -2.34
C CYS A 97 8.33 -1.72 -3.09
N ARG A 98 9.46 -1.07 -3.38
CA ARG A 98 10.69 -1.77 -3.78
C ARG A 98 11.62 -1.75 -2.57
N PRO A 99 11.57 -2.75 -1.67
CA PRO A 99 12.34 -2.72 -0.43
C PRO A 99 13.84 -2.64 -0.71
N SER A 100 14.28 -3.24 -1.81
CA SER A 100 15.65 -3.13 -2.31
C SER A 100 16.10 -1.68 -2.52
N SER A 101 15.23 -0.78 -2.97
CA SER A 101 15.53 0.65 -3.10
C SER A 101 15.72 1.31 -1.74
N ILE A 102 14.95 0.92 -0.72
CA ILE A 102 15.10 1.43 0.65
C ILE A 102 16.45 0.96 1.23
N PHE A 103 16.78 -0.33 1.10
CA PHE A 103 18.07 -0.87 1.56
C PHE A 103 19.26 -0.22 0.85
N ARG A 104 19.17 0.01 -0.46
CA ARG A 104 20.19 0.73 -1.23
C ARG A 104 20.34 2.17 -0.77
N LEU A 105 19.25 2.87 -0.48
CA LEU A 105 19.28 4.23 0.06
C LEU A 105 19.95 4.26 1.44
N VAL A 106 19.58 3.35 2.34
CA VAL A 106 20.21 3.23 3.66
C VAL A 106 21.71 2.95 3.52
N TYR A 107 22.09 2.01 2.66
CA TYR A 107 23.49 1.69 2.39
C TYR A 107 24.26 2.90 1.84
N ALA A 108 23.69 3.64 0.88
CA ALA A 108 24.30 4.84 0.33
C ALA A 108 24.45 5.95 1.38
N LEU A 109 23.44 6.16 2.23
CA LEU A 109 23.49 7.13 3.33
C LEU A 109 24.55 6.75 4.37
N CYS A 110 24.61 5.47 4.77
CA CYS A 110 25.65 4.97 5.66
C CYS A 110 27.05 5.13 5.03
N GLY A 111 27.19 4.80 3.74
CA GLY A 111 28.41 4.99 2.97
C GLY A 111 28.89 6.44 2.99
N SER A 112 27.99 7.41 2.76
CA SER A 112 28.32 8.85 2.75
C SER A 112 28.88 9.36 4.08
N GLN A 113 28.32 8.92 5.22
CA GLN A 113 28.87 9.27 6.54
C GLN A 113 30.22 8.61 6.81
N THR A 114 30.47 7.45 6.20
CA THR A 114 31.73 6.74 6.34
C THR A 114 32.81 7.40 5.50
N GLU A 115 32.48 7.81 4.27
CA GLU A 115 33.34 8.56 3.37
C GLU A 115 33.77 9.91 3.97
N ILE A 116 32.84 10.64 4.58
CA ILE A 116 33.15 11.91 5.28
C ILE A 116 34.13 11.68 6.43
N ARG A 117 33.92 10.64 7.26
CA ARG A 117 34.83 10.36 8.39
C ARG A 117 36.21 9.93 7.91
N VAL A 118 36.29 9.10 6.87
CA VAL A 118 37.56 8.65 6.30
C VAL A 118 38.31 9.81 5.66
N THR A 119 37.63 10.66 4.88
CA THR A 119 38.26 11.85 4.28
C THR A 119 38.73 12.86 5.32
N GLN A 120 37.97 13.08 6.40
CA GLN A 120 38.41 13.90 7.54
C GLN A 120 39.63 13.30 8.25
N PHE A 121 39.63 11.99 8.47
CA PHE A 121 40.75 11.29 9.10
C PHE A 121 42.03 11.38 8.25
N LEU A 122 41.93 11.14 6.94
CA LEU A 122 43.05 11.27 6.01
C LEU A 122 43.60 12.70 5.96
N ARG A 123 42.71 13.71 5.93
CA ARG A 123 43.11 15.13 5.93
C ARG A 123 43.81 15.56 7.23
N ASN A 124 43.44 14.97 8.36
CA ASN A 124 44.12 15.18 9.64
C ASN A 124 45.49 14.48 9.69
N ILE A 125 45.64 13.32 9.05
CA ILE A 125 46.94 12.62 8.93
C ILE A 125 47.89 13.36 8.00
N ASP A 126 47.38 13.93 6.91
CA ASP A 126 48.18 14.69 5.94
C ASP A 126 48.61 16.09 6.44
N GLY A 127 48.33 16.42 7.70
CA GLY A 127 48.97 17.56 8.38
C GLY A 127 48.44 18.95 8.00
N TYR A 128 47.23 19.06 7.46
CA TYR A 128 46.54 20.35 7.32
C TYR A 128 45.94 20.81 8.66
N GLU A 129 46.79 21.01 9.66
CA GLU A 129 46.49 21.89 10.80
C GLU A 129 46.33 23.30 10.23
N SER A 130 45.09 23.82 10.23
CA SER A 130 44.82 25.20 9.84
C SER A 130 45.48 26.15 10.85
N SER A 131 46.55 26.83 10.43
CA SER A 131 46.91 28.15 10.96
C SER A 131 46.10 29.23 10.24
#